data_AF-A0A8T5EJQ3-F1
#
_entry.id   AF-A0A8T5EJQ3-F1
#
_cell.length_a   1.000
_cell.length_b   1.000
_cell.length_c   1.000
_cell.angle_alpha   90.00
_cell.angle_beta   90.00
_cell.angle_gamma   90.00
#
_symmetry.space_group_name_H-M   'P 1'
#
loop_
_entity.id
_entity.type
_entity.pdbx_description
1 polymer ?
#
loop_
_entity_poly.entity_id
_entity_poly.type
_entity_poly.pdbx_seq_one_letter_code
_entity_poly.pdbx_strand_id
1 'polypeptide(L)'
;HVLGFFPRNAICFPLIAALIVGGMISDDRTNGTSAIYFSRPINRIDYTAMKYATVATILSLLILGTLFIYYLANILFLGEGWAYLLDTLPLFLAATFAGVLLVITYSSIGLALSSVSRGRFFPAISLLGLFLGTKLLAFLIYQLFDQSILYLLSPYDSIAHVGQVIIGTTPTYDHPWTWSLVSIIIMNVISLYVLANRVSTMEVTRE
;
A
#
# COMPACT_ATOMS: atom_id res chain seq x y z
N HIS A 1 15.36 12.87 13.49
CA HIS A 1 13.96 13.10 13.03
C HIS A 1 13.43 11.86 12.30
N VAL A 2 12.74 10.98 13.03
CA VAL A 2 12.03 9.78 12.50
C VAL A 2 10.95 10.16 11.47
N LEU A 3 10.54 11.44 11.50
CA LEU A 3 9.72 12.12 10.50
C LEU A 3 10.27 12.08 9.07
N GLY A 4 11.52 11.68 8.83
CA GLY A 4 12.05 11.51 7.46
C GLY A 4 11.55 10.25 6.74
N PHE A 5 10.99 9.26 7.46
CA PHE A 5 10.55 7.98 6.91
C PHE A 5 9.27 8.08 6.06
N PHE A 6 8.33 8.96 6.41
CA PHE A 6 7.07 9.09 5.66
C PHE A 6 7.16 10.06 4.45
N PRO A 7 7.53 11.35 4.60
CA PRO A 7 7.42 12.34 3.54
C PRO A 7 8.43 12.14 2.40
N ARG A 8 9.61 11.55 2.64
CA ARG A 8 10.62 11.29 1.59
C ARG A 8 10.30 10.08 0.70
N ASN A 9 9.40 9.20 1.14
CA ASN A 9 9.06 7.96 0.46
C ASN A 9 7.75 8.02 -0.34
N ALA A 10 7.16 9.21 -0.48
CA ALA A 10 5.90 9.44 -1.19
C ALA A 10 5.90 8.98 -2.65
N ILE A 11 7.07 8.87 -3.29
CA ILE A 11 7.20 8.43 -4.69
C ILE A 11 7.80 7.02 -4.77
N CYS A 12 8.81 6.71 -3.95
CA CYS A 12 9.54 5.45 -4.03
C CYS A 12 8.66 4.23 -3.74
N PHE A 13 7.84 4.26 -2.69
CA PHE A 13 6.99 3.11 -2.35
C PHE A 13 5.87 2.86 -3.38
N PRO A 14 5.13 3.88 -3.86
CA PRO A 14 4.23 3.73 -5.00
C PRO A 14 4.90 3.13 -6.24
N LEU A 15 6.09 3.63 -6.59
CA LEU A 15 6.84 3.17 -7.76
C LEU A 15 7.22 1.70 -7.66
N ILE A 16 7.76 1.28 -6.51
CA ILE A 16 8.11 -0.12 -6.31
C ILE A 16 6.86 -1.01 -6.25
N ALA A 17 5.79 -0.56 -5.59
CA ALA A 17 4.52 -1.27 -5.58
C ALA A 17 3.96 -1.48 -6.99
N ALA A 18 4.01 -0.46 -7.84
CA ALA A 18 3.60 -0.56 -9.24
C ALA A 18 4.44 -1.58 -10.02
N LEU A 19 5.76 -1.62 -9.81
CA LEU A 19 6.65 -2.58 -10.46
C LEU A 19 6.36 -4.03 -10.04
N ILE A 20 6.07 -4.26 -8.76
CA ILE A 20 5.76 -5.59 -8.23
C ILE A 20 4.39 -6.05 -8.73
N VAL A 21 3.37 -5.20 -8.56
CA VAL A 21 1.96 -5.54 -8.85
C VAL A 21 1.70 -5.68 -10.35
N GLY A 22 2.42 -4.91 -11.17
CA GLY A 22 2.22 -4.75 -12.61
C GLY A 22 1.90 -6.05 -13.34
N GLY A 23 2.68 -7.11 -13.09
CA GLY A 23 2.54 -8.42 -13.77
C GLY A 23 1.88 -9.52 -12.94
N MET A 24 1.59 -9.31 -11.66
CA MET A 24 1.32 -10.41 -10.73
C MET A 24 0.10 -11.26 -11.06
N ILE A 25 -1.00 -10.64 -11.51
CA ILE A 25 -2.22 -11.33 -11.96
C ILE A 25 -2.42 -11.13 -13.47
N SER A 26 -2.04 -9.98 -14.02
CA SER A 26 -2.21 -9.68 -15.44
C SER A 26 -1.44 -10.64 -16.35
N ASP A 27 -0.22 -11.04 -15.98
CA ASP A 27 0.58 -11.97 -16.79
C ASP A 27 -0.04 -13.38 -16.77
N ASP A 28 -0.63 -13.76 -15.63
CA ASP A 28 -1.37 -15.02 -15.51
C ASP A 28 -2.64 -15.06 -16.38
N ARG A 29 -3.26 -13.89 -16.62
CA ARG A 29 -4.40 -13.76 -17.55
C ARG A 29 -3.96 -13.77 -19.01
N THR A 30 -2.87 -13.06 -19.33
CA THR A 30 -2.39 -12.95 -20.71
C THR A 30 -1.87 -14.27 -21.26
N ASN A 31 -1.14 -15.01 -20.43
CA ASN A 31 -0.51 -16.27 -20.84
C ASN A 31 -1.41 -17.50 -20.63
N GLY A 32 -2.63 -17.32 -20.11
CA GLY A 32 -3.55 -18.43 -19.80
C GLY A 32 -3.05 -19.38 -18.71
N THR A 33 -1.97 -19.05 -18.00
CA THR A 33 -1.42 -19.88 -16.92
C THR A 33 -2.33 -19.96 -15.71
N SER A 34 -3.26 -19.01 -15.56
CA SER A 34 -4.37 -19.09 -14.61
C SER A 34 -5.16 -20.40 -14.73
N ALA A 35 -5.38 -20.92 -15.94
CA ALA A 35 -6.07 -22.20 -16.17
C ALA A 35 -5.30 -23.41 -15.61
N ILE A 36 -3.96 -23.34 -15.59
CA ILE A 36 -3.11 -24.41 -15.04
C ILE A 36 -3.25 -24.48 -13.52
N TYR A 37 -3.32 -23.34 -12.83
CA TYR A 37 -3.53 -23.32 -11.37
C TYR A 37 -4.90 -23.89 -10.98
N PHE A 38 -5.94 -23.61 -11.77
CA PHE A 38 -7.29 -24.14 -11.57
C PHE A 38 -7.50 -25.57 -12.10
N SER A 39 -6.49 -26.20 -12.70
CA SER A 39 -6.54 -27.62 -13.09
C SER A 39 -6.40 -28.58 -11.90
N ARG A 40 -5.84 -28.08 -10.79
CA ARG A 40 -5.75 -28.78 -9.49
C ARG A 40 -6.89 -28.33 -8.58
N PRO A 41 -7.26 -29.09 -7.54
CA PRO A 41 -8.32 -28.71 -6.59
C PRO A 41 -7.83 -27.59 -5.64
N ILE A 42 -7.41 -26.45 -6.21
CA ILE A 42 -7.03 -25.24 -5.49
C ILE A 42 -8.25 -24.31 -5.49
N ASN A 43 -8.68 -23.85 -4.32
CA ASN A 43 -9.81 -22.95 -4.20
C ASN A 43 -9.42 -21.54 -4.67
N ARG A 44 -10.37 -20.76 -5.20
CA ARG A 44 -10.16 -19.35 -5.60
C ARG A 44 -9.60 -18.48 -4.47
N ILE A 45 -10.05 -18.75 -3.25
CA ILE A 45 -9.59 -18.04 -2.05
C ILE A 45 -8.11 -18.34 -1.83
N ASP A 46 -7.67 -19.58 -2.04
CA ASP A 46 -6.28 -19.98 -1.89
C ASP A 46 -5.40 -19.31 -2.95
N TYR A 47 -5.85 -19.26 -4.21
CA TYR A 47 -5.12 -18.54 -5.27
C TYR A 47 -4.97 -17.05 -4.95
N THR A 48 -6.07 -16.38 -4.60
CA THR A 48 -6.03 -14.95 -4.24
C THR A 48 -5.19 -14.70 -2.99
N ALA A 49 -5.33 -15.54 -1.96
CA ALA A 49 -4.55 -15.44 -0.73
C ALA A 49 -3.05 -15.64 -0.98
N MET A 50 -2.66 -16.60 -1.84
CA MET A 50 -1.26 -16.80 -2.23
C MET A 50 -0.68 -15.58 -2.95
N LYS A 51 -1.40 -15.03 -3.94
CA LYS A 51 -0.96 -13.82 -4.66
C LYS A 51 -0.89 -12.61 -3.73
N TYR A 52 -1.87 -12.45 -2.85
CA TYR A 52 -1.91 -11.40 -1.84
C TYR A 52 -0.74 -11.51 -0.86
N ALA A 53 -0.53 -12.70 -0.28
CA ALA A 53 0.58 -12.94 0.64
C ALA A 53 1.94 -12.70 -0.03
N THR A 54 2.09 -13.08 -1.30
CA THR A 54 3.33 -12.84 -2.06
C THR A 54 3.62 -11.34 -2.17
N VAL A 55 2.64 -10.54 -2.66
CA VAL A 55 2.83 -9.09 -2.80
C VAL A 55 3.02 -8.42 -1.43
N ALA A 56 2.22 -8.78 -0.44
CA ALA A 56 2.29 -8.23 0.91
C ALA A 56 3.65 -8.53 1.57
N THR A 57 4.20 -9.73 1.38
CA THR A 57 5.51 -10.11 1.95
C THR A 57 6.64 -9.32 1.30
N ILE A 58 6.63 -9.18 -0.03
CA ILE A 58 7.66 -8.40 -0.75
C ILE A 58 7.58 -6.93 -0.33
N LEU A 59 6.38 -6.35 -0.28
CA LEU A 59 6.17 -4.97 0.16
C LEU A 59 6.54 -4.77 1.63
N SER A 60 6.22 -5.72 2.50
CA SER A 60 6.58 -5.70 3.91
C SER A 60 8.10 -5.70 4.10
N LEU A 61 8.82 -6.58 3.39
CA LEU A 61 10.28 -6.62 3.43
C LEU A 61 10.89 -5.29 2.99
N LEU A 62 10.32 -4.64 1.98
CA LEU A 62 10.83 -3.34 1.52
C LEU A 62 10.51 -2.20 2.48
N ILE A 63 9.24 -2.06 2.89
CA ILE A 63 8.77 -0.94 3.70
C ILE A 63 9.29 -1.07 5.14
N LEU A 64 9.02 -2.21 5.78
CA LEU A 64 9.47 -2.47 7.15
C LEU A 64 10.98 -2.72 7.19
N GLY A 65 11.57 -3.34 6.16
CA GLY A 65 13.03 -3.47 6.07
C GLY A 65 13.71 -2.10 5.96
N THR A 66 13.15 -1.14 5.22
CA THR A 66 13.68 0.24 5.21
C THR A 66 13.59 0.89 6.59
N LEU A 67 12.51 0.67 7.34
CA LEU A 67 12.39 1.13 8.72
C LEU A 67 13.45 0.50 9.63
N PHE A 68 13.67 -0.81 9.49
CA PHE A 68 14.68 -1.52 10.26
C PHE A 68 16.10 -1.06 9.93
N ILE A 69 16.41 -0.86 8.65
CA ILE A 69 17.68 -0.30 8.19
C ILE A 69 17.87 1.12 8.73
N TYR A 70 16.81 1.93 8.80
CA TYR A 70 16.88 3.26 9.41
C TYR A 70 17.30 3.17 10.87
N TYR A 71 16.67 2.31 11.68
CA TYR A 71 17.04 2.14 13.09
C TYR A 71 18.45 1.57 13.26
N LEU A 72 18.84 0.57 12.46
CA LEU A 72 20.19 0.04 12.45
C LEU A 72 21.24 1.10 12.09
N ALA A 73 20.96 1.95 11.10
CA ALA A 73 21.87 3.00 10.70
C ALA A 73 22.08 4.05 11.79
N ASN A 74 21.03 4.39 12.55
CA ASN A 74 21.17 5.28 13.71
C ASN A 74 22.07 4.66 14.78
N ILE A 75 21.90 3.36 15.07
CA ILE A 75 22.71 2.65 16.07
C ILE A 75 24.19 2.55 15.64
N LEU A 76 24.43 2.15 14.39
CA LEU A 76 25.78 1.83 13.90
C LEU A 76 26.58 3.08 13.51
N PHE A 77 25.94 4.10 12.93
CA PHE A 77 26.64 5.26 12.35
C PHE A 77 26.46 6.56 13.13
N LEU A 78 25.34 6.74 13.85
CA LEU A 78 25.11 7.94 14.66
C LEU A 78 25.51 7.76 16.14
N GLY A 79 26.00 6.58 16.52
CA GLY A 79 26.50 6.30 17.87
C GLY A 79 25.40 6.14 18.93
N GLU A 80 24.15 6.02 18.49
CA GLU A 80 23.00 5.72 19.35
C GLU A 80 23.18 4.29 19.91
N GLY A 81 23.42 4.13 21.22
CA GLY A 81 23.62 2.80 21.82
C GLY A 81 22.35 1.93 21.75
N TRP A 82 22.43 0.65 22.15
CA TRP A 82 21.26 -0.25 22.19
C TRP A 82 20.08 0.28 23.03
N ALA A 83 20.36 1.16 23.99
CA ALA A 83 19.34 1.84 24.79
C ALA A 83 18.39 2.69 23.93
N TYR A 84 18.87 3.28 22.83
CA TYR A 84 18.06 4.07 21.90
C TYR A 84 16.84 3.28 21.39
N LEU A 85 17.02 1.99 21.08
CA LEU A 85 15.92 1.16 20.60
C LEU A 85 14.85 0.96 21.67
N LEU A 86 15.25 0.81 22.94
CA LEU A 86 14.32 0.66 24.05
C LEU A 86 13.61 1.98 24.36
N ASP A 87 14.33 3.09 24.33
CA ASP A 87 13.80 4.43 24.60
C ASP A 87 12.82 4.88 23.50
N THR A 88 13.03 4.44 22.26
CA THR A 88 12.18 4.77 21.11
C THR A 88 11.30 3.62 20.64
N LEU A 89 11.19 2.54 21.43
CA LEU A 89 10.39 1.36 21.12
C LEU A 89 8.93 1.69 20.78
N PRO A 90 8.23 2.56 21.54
CA PRO A 90 6.85 2.93 21.20
C PRO A 90 6.74 3.56 19.80
N LEU A 91 7.73 4.38 19.42
CA LEU A 91 7.79 5.03 18.13
C LEU A 91 8.07 4.03 17.00
N PHE A 92 8.96 3.06 17.25
CA PHE A 92 9.24 1.97 16.32
C PHE A 92 7.98 1.12 16.05
N LEU A 93 7.24 0.76 17.10
CA LEU A 93 5.98 0.02 16.98
C LEU A 93 4.91 0.82 16.25
N ALA A 94 4.76 2.12 16.56
CA ALA A 94 3.86 3.03 15.87
C ALA A 94 4.17 3.11 14.36
N ALA A 95 5.45 3.30 14.01
CA ALA A 95 5.90 3.34 12.62
C ALA A 95 5.72 1.98 11.92
N THR A 96 5.96 0.88 12.62
CA THR A 96 5.73 -0.48 12.12
C THR A 96 4.25 -0.70 11.80
N PHE A 97 3.35 -0.30 12.70
CA PHE A 97 1.91 -0.40 12.49
C PHE A 97 1.45 0.43 11.28
N ALA A 98 1.91 1.67 11.16
CA ALA A 98 1.63 2.51 10.00
C ALA A 98 2.19 1.89 8.70
N GLY A 99 3.37 1.27 8.76
CA GLY A 99 3.96 0.52 7.65
C GLY A 99 3.13 -0.70 7.24
N VAL A 100 2.59 -1.45 8.20
CA VAL A 100 1.68 -2.59 7.94
C VAL A 100 0.39 -2.13 7.26
N LEU A 101 -0.22 -1.03 7.72
CA LEU A 101 -1.39 -0.43 7.06
C LEU A 101 -1.10 -0.04 5.62
N LEU A 102 0.09 0.50 5.36
CA LEU A 102 0.56 0.85 4.02
C LEU A 102 0.69 -0.41 3.15
N VAL A 103 1.33 -1.47 3.64
CA VAL A 103 1.46 -2.76 2.94
C VAL A 103 0.09 -3.32 2.56
N ILE A 104 -0.87 -3.33 3.50
CA ILE A 104 -2.23 -3.83 3.27
C ILE A 104 -2.92 -3.03 2.16
N THR A 105 -2.84 -1.71 2.24
CA THR A 105 -3.51 -0.81 1.29
C THR A 105 -2.93 -0.91 -0.12
N TYR A 106 -1.60 -0.95 -0.23
CA TYR A 106 -0.92 -1.02 -1.52
C TYR A 106 -1.11 -2.40 -2.17
N SER A 107 -1.09 -3.47 -1.37
CA SER A 107 -1.35 -4.83 -1.86
C SER A 107 -2.79 -4.95 -2.36
N SER A 108 -3.77 -4.44 -1.61
CA SER A 108 -5.19 -4.51 -1.95
C SER A 108 -5.49 -3.76 -3.24
N ILE A 109 -5.14 -2.47 -3.30
CA ILE A 109 -5.39 -1.62 -4.49
C ILE A 109 -4.63 -2.17 -5.69
N GLY A 110 -3.37 -2.57 -5.48
CA GLY A 110 -2.56 -3.07 -6.56
C GLY A 110 -3.11 -4.35 -7.18
N LEU A 111 -3.42 -5.36 -6.37
CA LEU A 111 -3.95 -6.62 -6.90
C LEU A 111 -5.34 -6.44 -7.51
N ALA A 112 -6.17 -5.52 -6.99
CA ALA A 112 -7.43 -5.15 -7.63
C ALA A 112 -7.20 -4.65 -9.06
N LEU A 113 -6.28 -3.68 -9.26
CA LEU A 113 -5.92 -3.16 -10.57
C LEU A 113 -5.29 -4.24 -11.48
N SER A 114 -4.46 -5.10 -10.92
CA SER A 114 -3.85 -6.25 -11.64
C SER A 114 -4.91 -7.24 -12.13
N SER A 115 -5.95 -7.49 -11.33
CA SER A 115 -7.04 -8.43 -11.68
C SER A 115 -7.98 -7.92 -12.78
N VAL A 116 -8.13 -6.60 -12.90
CA VAL A 116 -8.96 -5.94 -13.91
C VAL A 116 -8.26 -5.94 -15.27
N SER A 117 -6.94 -5.80 -15.26
CA SER A 117 -6.14 -5.57 -16.46
C SER A 117 -5.72 -6.86 -17.15
N ARG A 118 -5.42 -6.75 -18.45
CA ARG A 118 -4.82 -7.84 -19.22
C ARG A 118 -3.29 -7.66 -19.37
N GLY A 119 -2.80 -6.46 -19.71
CA GLY A 119 -1.36 -6.23 -19.88
C GLY A 119 -0.61 -5.86 -18.59
N ARG A 120 0.68 -6.18 -18.51
CA ARG A 120 1.60 -5.87 -17.39
C ARG A 120 1.76 -4.38 -17.07
N PHE A 121 1.70 -3.53 -18.09
CA PHE A 121 1.93 -2.10 -17.93
C PHE A 121 0.74 -1.35 -17.34
N PHE A 122 -0.48 -1.80 -17.63
CA PHE A 122 -1.68 -1.07 -17.23
C PHE A 122 -1.87 -1.03 -15.70
N PRO A 123 -1.78 -2.13 -14.93
CA PRO A 123 -1.89 -2.09 -13.48
C PRO A 123 -0.85 -1.18 -12.83
N ALA A 124 0.39 -1.24 -13.31
CA ALA A 124 1.49 -0.45 -12.79
C ALA A 124 1.22 1.06 -12.99
N ILE A 125 0.88 1.46 -14.22
CA ILE A 125 0.59 2.86 -14.56
C ILE A 125 -0.67 3.34 -13.83
N SER A 126 -1.72 2.53 -13.76
CA SER A 126 -2.94 2.87 -13.03
C SER A 126 -2.69 3.06 -11.54
N LEU A 127 -1.85 2.22 -10.91
CA LEU A 127 -1.50 2.36 -9.50
C LEU A 127 -0.74 3.67 -9.25
N LEU A 128 0.24 3.99 -10.11
CA LEU A 128 0.97 5.26 -10.01
C LEU A 128 0.07 6.46 -10.25
N GLY A 129 -0.78 6.40 -11.28
CA GLY A 129 -1.75 7.45 -11.57
C GLY A 129 -2.72 7.64 -10.41
N LEU A 130 -3.15 6.56 -9.75
CA LEU A 130 -4.03 6.64 -8.59
C LEU A 130 -3.31 7.31 -7.41
N PHE A 131 -2.11 6.86 -7.03
CA PHE A 131 -1.42 7.44 -5.86
C PHE A 131 -0.89 8.84 -6.10
N LEU A 132 -0.21 9.08 -7.22
CA LEU A 132 0.36 10.39 -7.52
C LEU A 132 -0.73 11.37 -7.98
N GLY A 133 -1.68 10.92 -8.79
CA GLY A 133 -2.75 11.77 -9.30
C GLY A 133 -3.71 12.25 -8.21
N THR A 134 -4.13 11.36 -7.30
CA THR A 134 -5.00 11.78 -6.17
C THR A 134 -4.27 12.75 -5.24
N LYS A 135 -2.99 12.50 -4.95
CA LYS A 135 -2.17 13.41 -4.15
C LYS A 135 -1.99 14.78 -4.81
N LEU A 136 -1.65 14.82 -6.10
CA LEU A 136 -1.49 16.06 -6.85
C LEU A 136 -2.81 16.86 -6.89
N LEU A 137 -3.93 16.18 -7.14
CA LEU A 137 -5.24 16.81 -7.18
C LEU A 137 -5.64 17.36 -5.82
N ALA A 138 -5.45 16.60 -4.74
CA ALA A 138 -5.71 17.07 -3.38
C ALA A 138 -4.83 18.28 -3.02
N PHE A 139 -3.55 18.25 -3.41
CA PHE A 139 -2.63 19.37 -3.20
C PHE A 139 -3.06 20.64 -3.92
N LEU A 140 -3.47 20.56 -5.19
CA LEU A 140 -3.94 21.72 -5.95
C LEU A 140 -5.19 22.35 -5.33
N ILE A 141 -6.14 21.52 -4.89
CA ILE A 141 -7.38 21.99 -4.28
C ILE A 141 -7.13 22.59 -2.90
N TYR A 142 -6.24 21.99 -2.11
CA TYR A 142 -5.81 22.57 -0.85
C TYR A 142 -5.19 23.96 -1.06
N GLN A 143 -4.29 24.12 -2.04
CA GLN A 143 -3.68 25.42 -2.35
C GLN A 143 -4.68 26.48 -2.82
N LEU A 144 -5.77 26.06 -3.48
CA LEU A 144 -6.75 27.00 -4.06
C LEU A 144 -7.88 27.38 -3.08
N PHE A 145 -8.28 26.45 -2.22
CA PHE A 145 -9.48 26.59 -1.38
C PHE A 145 -9.22 26.40 0.12
N ASP A 146 -8.00 26.07 0.53
CA ASP A 146 -7.63 25.75 1.91
C ASP A 146 -8.51 24.64 2.51
N GLN A 147 -8.89 23.67 1.68
CA GLN A 147 -9.73 22.53 2.05
C GLN A 147 -8.94 21.23 1.98
N SER A 148 -8.71 20.60 3.14
CA SER A 148 -7.94 19.35 3.24
C SER A 148 -8.75 18.07 2.95
N ILE A 149 -10.07 18.18 2.73
CA ILE A 149 -10.96 17.02 2.65
C ILE A 149 -10.67 16.11 1.44
N LEU A 150 -10.10 16.65 0.36
CA LEU A 150 -9.73 15.85 -0.81
C LEU A 150 -8.55 14.92 -0.55
N TYR A 151 -7.75 15.16 0.49
CA TYR A 151 -6.69 14.21 0.88
C TYR A 151 -7.25 12.87 1.35
N LEU A 152 -8.55 12.79 1.69
CA LEU A 152 -9.22 11.52 1.95
C LEU A 152 -9.23 10.60 0.73
N LEU A 153 -9.18 11.13 -0.49
CA LEU A 153 -9.11 10.32 -1.71
C LEU A 153 -7.71 9.80 -2.01
N SER A 154 -6.68 10.40 -1.39
CA SER A 154 -5.29 9.95 -1.53
C SER A 154 -5.02 8.84 -0.49
N PRO A 155 -4.79 7.58 -0.92
CA PRO A 155 -4.52 6.49 0.01
C PRO A 155 -3.26 6.76 0.83
N TYR A 156 -2.22 7.31 0.19
CA TYR A 156 -0.96 7.66 0.84
C TYR A 156 -1.16 8.71 1.93
N ASP A 157 -1.86 9.82 1.63
CA ASP A 157 -2.05 10.91 2.59
C ASP A 157 -2.99 10.51 3.73
N SER A 158 -4.00 9.69 3.45
CA SER A 158 -4.86 9.13 4.49
C SER A 158 -4.07 8.25 5.48
N ILE A 159 -3.16 7.40 4.99
CA ILE A 159 -2.28 6.58 5.85
C ILE A 159 -1.29 7.47 6.60
N ALA A 160 -0.72 8.48 5.93
CA ALA A 160 0.19 9.42 6.56
C ALA A 160 -0.48 10.15 7.72
N HIS A 161 -1.75 10.57 7.55
CA HIS A 161 -2.52 11.21 8.61
C HIS A 161 -2.74 10.28 9.81
N VAL A 162 -3.16 9.04 9.57
CA VAL A 162 -3.32 8.04 10.65
C VAL A 162 -1.97 7.76 11.33
N GLY A 163 -0.89 7.61 10.55
CA GLY A 163 0.46 7.42 11.06
C GLY A 163 0.94 8.60 11.93
N GLN A 164 0.66 9.83 11.51
CA GLN A 164 1.02 11.04 12.26
C GLN A 164 0.38 11.08 13.64
N VAL A 165 -0.90 10.68 13.74
CA VAL A 165 -1.61 10.63 15.02
C VAL A 165 -1.07 9.53 15.92
N ILE A 166 -0.80 8.34 15.38
CA ILE A 166 -0.26 7.21 16.16
C ILE A 166 1.15 7.52 16.68
N ILE A 167 1.95 8.25 15.90
CA ILE A 167 3.31 8.67 16.27
C ILE A 167 3.28 9.89 17.22
N GLY A 168 2.13 10.57 17.37
CA GLY A 168 1.98 11.75 18.24
C GLY A 168 2.58 13.03 17.64
N THR A 169 2.62 13.12 16.30
CA THR A 169 3.16 14.27 15.56
C THR A 169 2.07 15.27 15.21
N THR A 170 2.47 16.50 14.90
CA THR A 170 1.53 17.54 14.46
C THR A 170 0.81 17.10 13.19
N PRO A 171 -0.53 16.97 13.19
CA PRO A 171 -1.28 16.57 12.01
C PRO A 171 -1.09 17.61 10.91
N THR A 172 -0.83 17.14 9.69
CA THR A 172 -0.67 18.02 8.51
C THR A 172 -2.01 18.40 7.88
N TYR A 173 -3.12 17.79 8.32
CA TYR A 173 -4.42 17.91 7.68
C TYR A 173 -5.45 18.46 8.68
N ASP A 174 -6.28 19.41 8.24
CA ASP A 174 -7.24 20.13 9.11
C ASP A 174 -8.55 19.37 9.40
N HIS A 175 -8.68 18.12 8.95
CA HIS A 175 -9.86 17.28 9.20
C HIS A 175 -9.60 16.23 10.30
N PRO A 176 -10.64 15.61 10.89
CA PRO A 176 -10.46 14.54 11.86
C PRO A 176 -9.76 13.31 11.26
N TRP A 177 -8.78 12.75 11.98
CA TRP A 177 -8.05 11.54 11.57
C TRP A 177 -8.94 10.30 11.39
N THR A 178 -10.09 10.27 12.07
CA THR A 178 -11.08 9.20 11.92
C THR A 178 -11.64 9.13 10.50
N TRP A 179 -11.75 10.26 9.80
CA TRP A 179 -12.19 10.29 8.41
C TRP A 179 -11.16 9.63 7.49
N SER A 180 -9.87 9.86 7.74
CA SER A 180 -8.79 9.20 6.99
C SER A 180 -8.77 7.70 7.26
N LEU A 181 -8.98 7.27 8.51
CA LEU A 181 -9.09 5.85 8.86
C LEU A 181 -10.27 5.19 8.14
N VAL A 182 -11.45 5.83 8.14
CA VAL A 182 -12.63 5.34 7.43
C VAL A 182 -12.34 5.25 5.93
N SER A 183 -11.68 6.25 5.35
CA SER A 183 -11.31 6.23 3.94
C SER A 183 -10.41 5.04 3.57
N ILE A 184 -9.37 4.76 4.38
CA ILE A 184 -8.48 3.60 4.19
C ILE A 184 -9.26 2.29 4.23
N ILE A 185 -10.17 2.13 5.20
CA ILE A 185 -11.00 0.93 5.30
C ILE A 185 -11.86 0.77 4.05
N ILE A 186 -12.54 1.84 3.62
CA ILE A 186 -13.38 1.83 2.42
C ILE A 186 -12.57 1.45 1.18
N MET A 187 -11.40 2.07 0.97
CA MET A 187 -10.51 1.77 -0.17
C MET A 187 -10.08 0.30 -0.18
N ASN A 188 -9.70 -0.24 0.98
CA ASN A 188 -9.32 -1.65 1.11
C ASN A 188 -10.48 -2.58 0.82
N VAL A 189 -11.65 -2.34 1.41
CA VAL A 189 -12.86 -3.15 1.19
C VAL A 189 -13.27 -3.14 -0.28
N ILE A 190 -13.30 -1.97 -0.92
CA ILE A 190 -13.61 -1.85 -2.36
C ILE A 190 -12.59 -2.63 -3.19
N SER A 191 -11.30 -2.48 -2.89
CA SER A 191 -10.24 -3.14 -3.65
C SER A 191 -10.31 -4.66 -3.53
N LEU A 192 -10.49 -5.18 -2.32
CA LEU A 192 -10.64 -6.62 -2.08
C LEU A 192 -11.91 -7.18 -2.71
N TYR A 193 -13.02 -6.42 -2.70
CA TYR A 193 -14.26 -6.78 -3.37
C TYR A 193 -14.07 -6.89 -4.89
N VAL A 194 -13.40 -5.92 -5.51
CA VAL A 194 -13.07 -5.95 -6.96
C VAL A 194 -12.19 -7.17 -7.27
N LEU A 195 -11.16 -7.41 -6.48
CA LEU A 195 -10.26 -8.56 -6.64
C LEU A 195 -11.04 -9.89 -6.59
N ALA A 196 -11.87 -10.09 -5.56
CA ALA A 196 -12.66 -11.31 -5.38
C ALA A 196 -13.62 -11.56 -6.56
N ASN A 197 -14.32 -10.52 -7.02
CA ASN A 197 -15.25 -10.62 -8.14
C ASN A 197 -14.54 -10.88 -9.48
N ARG A 198 -13.33 -10.35 -9.70
CA ARG A 198 -12.61 -10.58 -10.96
C ARG A 198 -11.95 -11.95 -11.02
N VAL A 199 -11.55 -12.50 -9.89
CA VAL A 199 -11.00 -13.87 -9.83
C VAL A 199 -12.11 -14.89 -10.10
N SER A 200 -13.33 -14.72 -9.58
CA SER A 200 -14.44 -15.65 -9.85
C SER A 200 -14.80 -15.74 -11.34
N THR A 201 -14.70 -14.64 -12.10
CA THR A 201 -14.95 -14.67 -13.55
C THR A 201 -13.95 -15.50 -14.35
N MET A 202 -12.77 -15.83 -13.79
CA MET A 202 -11.78 -16.68 -14.48
C MET A 202 -12.17 -18.16 -14.51
N GLU A 203 -13.08 -18.60 -13.64
CA GLU A 203 -13.53 -20.00 -13.59
C GLU A 203 -14.55 -20.33 -14.69
N VAL A 204 -15.22 -19.31 -15.26
CA VAL A 204 -16.41 -19.48 -16.12
C VAL A 204 -16.06 -19.74 -17.59
N THR A 205 -14.81 -19.57 -18.01
CA THR A 205 -14.37 -19.95 -19.38
C THR A 205 -14.13 -21.46 -19.51
N ARG A 206 -14.94 -22.28 -18.83
CA ARG A 206 -14.86 -23.74 -18.74
C ARG A 206 -15.65 -24.47 -19.85
N GLU A 207 -16.17 -23.73 -20.82
CA GLU A 207 -16.96 -24.29 -21.94
C GLU A 207 -16.16 -24.32 -23.25
#